data_AF-A0A259RMB3-F1
#
_entry.id   AF-A0A259RMB3-F1
#
_cell.length_a   1.000
_cell.length_b   1.000
_cell.length_c   1.000
_cell.angle_alpha   90.00
_cell.angle_beta   90.00
_cell.angle_gamma   90.00
#
_symmetry.space_group_name_H-M   'P 1'
#
loop_
_entity.id
_entity.type
_entity.pdbx_description
1 polymer ?
#
loop_
_entity_poly.entity_id
_entity_poly.type
_entity_poly.pdbx_seq_one_letter_code
_entity_poly.pdbx_strand_id
1 'polypeptide(L)'
;MTVQTDFLPSSVFRLQLAWHVQAQTDARTSPTNAGPNLGANVAIGFNRLDVRNFQGPISADSPLIASLTAWPLSGLIDVSGDASLVRTKRGFDLQAARATANWQNAEITTTETLALGDLVFDANIAQGQLNATVKPAPNNAGPLLGELNLAGAWPVTKAPTVQGYVQPTARASDALRQQLSLLGRPDASGKITIQGVLPGRY
;
A
#
# COMPACT_ATOMS: atom_id res chain seq x y z
N MET A 1 -14.34 -16.26 6.99
CA MET A 1 -13.78 -15.68 5.74
C MET A 1 -14.22 -16.59 4.63
N THR A 2 -14.93 -16.02 3.67
CA THR A 2 -15.53 -16.73 2.56
C THR A 2 -14.85 -16.28 1.28
N VAL A 3 -14.39 -17.23 0.47
CA VAL A 3 -13.81 -16.96 -0.84
C VAL A 3 -14.74 -17.56 -1.88
N GLN A 4 -15.25 -16.70 -2.76
CA GLN A 4 -16.05 -17.10 -3.92
C GLN A 4 -15.19 -17.01 -5.17
N THR A 5 -15.32 -18.03 -6.03
CA THR A 5 -14.61 -18.10 -7.31
C THR A 5 -15.60 -18.42 -8.41
N ASP A 6 -15.77 -17.49 -9.35
CA ASP A 6 -16.68 -17.63 -10.47
C ASP A 6 -15.87 -17.72 -11.76
N PHE A 7 -15.96 -18.84 -12.47
CA PHE A 7 -15.30 -18.99 -13.76
C PHE A 7 -15.87 -18.00 -14.78
N LEU A 8 -15.01 -17.41 -15.60
CA LEU A 8 -15.39 -16.48 -16.66
C LEU A 8 -15.49 -17.24 -18.00
N PRO A 9 -16.69 -17.64 -18.48
CA PRO A 9 -16.79 -18.52 -19.65
C PRO A 9 -16.24 -17.89 -20.94
N SER A 10 -16.31 -16.56 -21.02
CA SER A 10 -15.76 -15.78 -22.14
C SER A 10 -14.24 -15.92 -22.30
N SER A 11 -13.55 -16.36 -21.26
CA SER A 11 -12.10 -16.53 -21.26
C SER A 11 -11.65 -17.73 -22.11
N VAL A 12 -12.51 -18.74 -22.29
CA VAL A 12 -12.25 -19.93 -23.14
C VAL A 12 -11.99 -19.51 -24.60
N PHE A 13 -12.77 -18.56 -25.12
CA PHE A 13 -12.60 -18.05 -26.48
C PHE A 13 -11.27 -17.32 -26.69
N ARG A 14 -10.63 -16.87 -25.61
CA ARG A 14 -9.31 -16.23 -25.62
C ARG A 14 -8.17 -17.20 -25.32
N LEU A 15 -8.47 -18.50 -25.15
CA LEU A 15 -7.52 -19.54 -24.76
C LEU A 15 -6.73 -19.19 -23.48
N GLN A 16 -7.33 -18.39 -22.59
CA GLN A 16 -6.75 -17.99 -21.33
C GLN A 16 -7.82 -18.18 -20.26
N LEU A 17 -7.68 -19.21 -19.42
CA LEU A 17 -8.67 -19.52 -18.39
C LEU A 17 -8.67 -18.41 -17.34
N ALA A 18 -9.84 -17.90 -16.98
CA ALA A 18 -9.95 -16.81 -16.02
C ALA A 18 -11.12 -17.00 -15.06
N TRP A 19 -10.96 -16.47 -13.86
CA TRP A 19 -11.94 -16.51 -12.78
C TRP A 19 -12.07 -15.13 -12.17
N HIS A 20 -13.29 -14.75 -11.79
CA HIS A 20 -13.51 -13.72 -10.81
C HIS A 20 -13.33 -14.34 -9.42
N VAL A 21 -12.50 -13.72 -8.58
CA VAL A 21 -12.24 -14.17 -7.21
C VAL A 21 -12.65 -13.05 -6.28
N GLN A 22 -13.55 -13.35 -5.35
CA GLN A 22 -13.98 -12.43 -4.30
C GLN A 22 -13.67 -13.05 -2.94
N ALA A 23 -12.95 -12.31 -2.11
CA ALA A 23 -12.64 -12.68 -0.74
C ALA A 23 -13.34 -11.69 0.20
N GLN A 24 -14.27 -12.19 1.00
CA GLN A 24 -15.04 -11.39 1.93
C GLN A 24 -14.95 -11.97 3.34
N THR A 25 -14.77 -11.09 4.32
CA THR A 25 -14.85 -11.49 5.72
C THR A 25 -16.30 -11.52 6.18
N ASP A 26 -16.73 -12.62 6.79
CA ASP A 26 -18.11 -12.77 7.25
C ASP A 26 -18.43 -11.72 8.32
N ALA A 27 -19.52 -10.98 8.12
CA ALA A 27 -20.02 -9.97 9.05
C ALA A 27 -20.28 -10.52 10.47
N ARG A 28 -20.47 -11.84 10.62
CA ARG A 28 -20.65 -12.49 11.94
C ARG A 28 -19.35 -12.64 12.74
N THR A 29 -18.19 -12.56 12.10
CA THR A 29 -16.87 -12.77 12.73
C THR A 29 -16.11 -11.47 13.02
N SER A 30 -16.60 -10.33 12.53
CA SER A 30 -16.03 -9.01 12.78
C SER A 30 -17.17 -8.01 13.00
N PRO A 31 -17.51 -7.67 14.26
CA PRO A 31 -18.56 -6.68 14.57
C PRO A 31 -18.25 -5.27 14.05
N THR A 32 -17.01 -5.03 13.59
CA THR A 32 -16.54 -3.78 12.99
C THR A 32 -16.55 -3.79 11.45
N ASN A 33 -16.97 -4.87 10.78
CA ASN A 33 -16.80 -5.05 9.31
C ASN A 33 -15.34 -4.85 8.83
N ALA A 34 -14.35 -5.02 9.72
CA ALA A 34 -12.96 -4.66 9.47
C ALA A 34 -12.16 -5.67 8.62
N GLY A 35 -12.81 -6.73 8.13
CA GLY A 35 -12.15 -7.73 7.32
C GLY A 35 -12.16 -7.40 5.82
N PRO A 36 -11.17 -7.88 5.04
CA PRO A 36 -11.06 -7.56 3.63
C PRO A 36 -12.33 -7.92 2.85
N ASN A 37 -12.77 -7.01 1.98
CA ASN A 37 -13.71 -7.26 0.90
C ASN A 37 -13.01 -6.96 -0.41
N LEU A 38 -12.32 -7.97 -0.94
CA LEU A 38 -11.43 -7.85 -2.08
C LEU A 38 -12.00 -8.60 -3.27
N GLY A 39 -11.94 -7.99 -4.45
CA GLY A 39 -12.29 -8.63 -5.71
C GLY A 39 -11.13 -8.54 -6.69
N ALA A 40 -10.95 -9.57 -7.53
CA ALA A 40 -10.01 -9.54 -8.64
C ALA A 40 -10.41 -10.50 -9.75
N ASN A 41 -9.94 -10.24 -10.97
CA ASN A 41 -10.00 -11.19 -12.06
C ASN A 41 -8.63 -11.87 -12.20
N VAL A 42 -8.58 -13.18 -11.99
CA VAL A 42 -7.37 -13.98 -12.08
C VAL A 42 -7.39 -14.77 -13.37
N ALA A 43 -6.41 -14.54 -14.24
CA ALA A 43 -6.26 -15.25 -15.50
C ALA A 43 -4.98 -16.09 -15.48
N ILE A 44 -5.10 -17.37 -15.83
CA ILE A 44 -4.01 -18.34 -15.84
C ILE A 44 -3.67 -18.67 -17.30
N GLY A 45 -2.43 -18.39 -17.68
CA GLY A 45 -1.81 -18.88 -18.91
C GLY A 45 -0.77 -19.97 -18.60
N PHE A 46 -0.14 -20.51 -19.64
CA PHE A 46 0.85 -21.60 -19.49
C PHE A 46 1.99 -21.28 -18.52
N ASN A 47 2.54 -20.07 -18.62
CA ASN A 47 3.73 -19.65 -17.86
C ASN A 47 3.49 -18.39 -17.03
N ARG A 48 2.25 -17.91 -16.93
CA ARG A 48 1.91 -16.61 -16.35
C ARG A 48 0.58 -16.67 -15.62
N LEU A 49 0.51 -15.98 -14.50
CA LEU A 49 -0.72 -15.69 -13.77
C LEU A 49 -0.89 -14.17 -13.74
N ASP A 50 -2.00 -13.69 -14.27
CA ASP A 50 -2.35 -12.27 -14.28
C ASP A 50 -3.49 -12.03 -13.29
N VAL A 51 -3.31 -11.05 -12.41
CA VAL A 51 -4.35 -10.52 -11.53
C VAL A 51 -4.72 -9.15 -12.07
N ARG A 52 -6.00 -8.94 -12.38
CA ARG A 52 -6.51 -7.70 -12.93
C ARG A 52 -7.67 -7.17 -12.12
N ASN A 53 -7.83 -5.86 -12.09
CA ASN A 53 -8.91 -5.19 -11.36
C ASN A 53 -8.94 -5.68 -9.90
N PHE A 54 -7.77 -5.91 -9.29
CA PHE A 54 -7.72 -6.16 -7.87
C PHE A 54 -8.19 -4.89 -7.19
N GLN A 55 -9.21 -4.97 -6.34
CA GLN A 55 -9.72 -3.81 -5.65
C GLN A 55 -10.47 -4.19 -4.38
N GLY A 56 -10.51 -3.25 -3.45
CA GLY A 56 -11.43 -3.28 -2.32
C GLY A 56 -10.87 -2.64 -1.06
N PRO A 57 -11.73 -2.44 -0.06
CA PRO A 57 -11.31 -1.90 1.23
C PRO A 57 -10.59 -2.96 2.07
N ILE A 58 -9.54 -2.51 2.77
CA ILE A 58 -8.81 -3.25 3.80
C ILE A 58 -8.67 -2.34 5.01
N SER A 59 -8.96 -2.84 6.20
CA SER A 59 -8.69 -2.09 7.42
C SER A 59 -7.18 -1.93 7.66
N ALA A 60 -6.73 -0.75 8.04
CA ALA A 60 -5.31 -0.49 8.27
C ALA A 60 -4.73 -1.32 9.43
N ASP A 61 -5.56 -1.68 10.39
CA ASP A 61 -5.23 -2.59 11.52
C ASP A 61 -5.35 -4.08 11.16
N SER A 62 -5.68 -4.41 9.91
CA SER A 62 -5.82 -5.81 9.49
C SER A 62 -4.50 -6.57 9.69
N PRO A 63 -4.55 -7.88 10.02
CA PRO A 63 -3.33 -8.69 10.22
C PRO A 63 -2.35 -8.65 9.04
N LEU A 64 -2.85 -8.45 7.82
CA LEU A 64 -2.03 -8.32 6.61
C LEU A 64 -1.14 -7.07 6.68
N ILE A 65 -1.71 -5.92 7.03
CA ILE A 65 -0.98 -4.64 7.10
C ILE A 65 -0.18 -4.55 8.40
N ALA A 66 -0.75 -4.99 9.53
CA ALA A 66 -0.08 -5.02 10.82
C ALA A 66 1.20 -5.86 10.81
N SER A 67 1.32 -6.84 9.90
CA SER A 67 2.56 -7.61 9.74
C SER A 67 3.71 -6.83 9.06
N LEU A 68 3.39 -5.71 8.39
CA LEU A 68 4.34 -4.91 7.60
C LEU A 68 4.95 -3.74 8.39
N THR A 69 4.38 -3.40 9.54
CA THR A 69 4.82 -2.26 10.36
C THR A 69 4.76 -2.60 11.84
N ALA A 70 5.66 -2.00 12.63
CA ALA A 70 5.61 -2.10 14.08
C ALA A 70 4.62 -1.11 14.72
N TRP A 71 4.10 -0.16 13.94
CA TRP A 71 3.18 0.86 14.44
C TRP A 71 1.73 0.44 14.24
N PRO A 72 0.87 0.54 15.27
CA PRO A 72 -0.57 0.42 15.09
C PRO A 72 -1.05 1.48 14.10
N LEU A 73 -1.79 1.03 13.09
CA LEU A 73 -2.42 1.87 12.09
C LEU A 73 -3.94 1.85 12.29
N SER A 74 -4.60 2.96 12.01
CA SER A 74 -6.08 3.05 12.00
C SER A 74 -6.58 3.64 10.69
N GLY A 75 -7.88 3.51 10.41
CA GLY A 75 -8.51 4.00 9.18
C GLY A 75 -8.71 2.91 8.13
N LEU A 76 -9.21 3.32 6.97
CA LEU A 76 -9.60 2.41 5.88
C LEU A 76 -8.69 2.62 4.67
N ILE A 77 -8.19 1.54 4.09
CA ILE A 77 -7.33 1.57 2.91
C ILE A 77 -8.09 0.97 1.74
N ASP A 78 -8.50 1.81 0.80
CA ASP A 78 -9.06 1.36 -0.48
C ASP A 78 -7.91 1.09 -1.44
N VAL A 79 -7.65 -0.20 -1.70
CA VAL A 79 -6.60 -0.62 -2.63
C VAL A 79 -7.18 -0.88 -4.02
N SER A 80 -6.40 -0.59 -5.05
CA SER A 80 -6.67 -1.07 -6.41
C SER A 80 -5.39 -1.33 -7.19
N GLY A 81 -5.39 -2.29 -8.11
CA GLY A 81 -4.21 -2.58 -8.91
C GLY A 81 -4.29 -3.81 -9.80
N ASP A 82 -3.19 -4.06 -10.48
CA ASP A 82 -2.96 -5.21 -11.35
C ASP A 82 -1.58 -5.81 -11.04
N ALA A 83 -1.44 -7.12 -11.25
CA ALA A 83 -0.19 -7.84 -11.08
C ALA A 83 -0.02 -8.92 -12.14
N SER A 84 1.22 -9.17 -12.55
CA SER A 84 1.60 -10.26 -13.44
C SER A 84 2.73 -11.05 -12.80
N LEU A 85 2.49 -12.36 -12.66
CA LEU A 85 3.42 -13.30 -12.07
C LEU A 85 3.86 -14.30 -13.14
N VAL A 86 5.15 -14.65 -13.13
CA VAL A 86 5.70 -15.65 -14.04
C VAL A 86 5.97 -16.94 -13.28
N ARG A 87 5.65 -18.06 -13.92
CA ARG A 87 5.89 -19.38 -13.34
C ARG A 87 7.39 -19.65 -13.30
N THR A 88 7.89 -20.00 -12.13
CA THR A 88 9.28 -20.41 -11.89
C THR A 88 9.31 -21.82 -11.32
N LYS A 89 10.51 -22.39 -11.15
CA LYS A 89 10.68 -23.72 -10.54
C LYS A 89 10.16 -23.78 -9.10
N ARG A 90 10.02 -22.63 -8.43
CA ARG A 90 9.60 -22.52 -7.02
C ARG A 90 8.14 -22.10 -6.85
N GLY A 91 7.43 -21.78 -7.94
CA GLY A 91 6.05 -21.30 -7.88
C GLY A 91 5.80 -20.18 -8.88
N PHE A 92 5.27 -19.06 -8.40
CA PHE A 92 5.03 -17.85 -9.19
C PHE A 92 5.80 -16.69 -8.58
N ASP A 93 6.64 -16.04 -9.38
CA ASP A 93 7.38 -14.86 -8.96
C ASP A 93 6.73 -13.62 -9.57
N LEU A 94 6.58 -12.57 -8.76
CA LEU A 94 6.01 -11.30 -9.21
C LEU A 94 6.94 -10.62 -10.21
N GLN A 95 6.51 -10.51 -11.46
CA GLN A 95 7.26 -9.89 -12.55
C GLN A 95 6.94 -8.41 -12.69
N ALA A 96 5.66 -8.06 -12.58
CA ALA A 96 5.20 -6.69 -12.66
C ALA A 96 3.96 -6.48 -11.78
N ALA A 97 3.82 -5.29 -11.21
CA ALA A 97 2.63 -4.89 -10.49
C ALA A 97 2.45 -3.39 -10.57
N ARG A 98 1.20 -2.94 -10.57
CA ARG A 98 0.87 -1.53 -10.33
C ARG A 98 -0.28 -1.50 -9.34
N ALA A 99 -0.12 -0.75 -8.27
CA ALA A 99 -1.15 -0.59 -7.26
C ALA A 99 -1.26 0.88 -6.86
N THR A 100 -2.47 1.26 -6.48
CA THR A 100 -2.78 2.51 -5.81
C THR A 100 -3.54 2.19 -4.54
N ALA A 101 -3.39 3.01 -3.51
CA ALA A 101 -4.17 2.88 -2.31
C ALA A 101 -4.54 4.26 -1.76
N ASN A 102 -5.79 4.41 -1.34
CA ASN A 102 -6.25 5.61 -0.63
C ASN A 102 -6.49 5.23 0.83
N TRP A 103 -5.69 5.78 1.73
CA TRP A 103 -5.86 5.58 3.16
C TRP A 103 -6.63 6.75 3.75
N GLN A 104 -7.91 6.51 4.00
CA GLN A 104 -8.84 7.49 4.55
C GLN A 104 -8.68 7.58 6.07
N ASN A 105 -8.65 8.80 6.60
CA ASN A 105 -8.43 9.09 8.01
C ASN A 105 -7.22 8.33 8.56
N ALA A 106 -6.09 8.41 7.87
CA ALA A 106 -4.87 7.72 8.26
C ALA A 106 -4.40 8.22 9.62
N GLU A 107 -4.17 7.30 10.55
CA GLU A 107 -3.50 7.61 11.81
C GLU A 107 -2.45 6.56 12.12
N ILE A 108 -1.37 7.02 12.75
CA ILE A 108 -0.29 6.18 13.23
C ILE A 108 -0.17 6.40 14.74
N THR A 109 -0.27 5.33 15.51
CA THR A 109 -0.03 5.39 16.95
C THR A 109 1.45 5.22 17.21
N THR A 110 2.08 6.28 17.70
CA THR A 110 3.47 6.25 18.20
C THR A 110 3.44 6.27 19.73
N THR A 111 4.13 7.21 20.38
CA THR A 111 3.86 7.58 21.78
C THR A 111 2.51 8.30 21.93
N GLU A 112 2.08 9.02 20.89
CA GLU A 112 0.76 9.64 20.77
C GLU A 112 0.17 9.31 19.40
N THR A 113 -1.17 9.36 19.29
CA THR A 113 -1.87 9.17 18.02
C THR A 113 -1.61 10.36 17.11
N LEU A 114 -0.99 10.10 15.97
CA LEU A 114 -0.75 11.09 14.93
C LEU A 114 -1.76 10.89 13.81
N ALA A 115 -2.79 11.73 13.77
CA ALA A 115 -3.72 11.79 12.65
C ALA A 115 -3.01 12.44 11.44
N LEU A 116 -2.79 11.69 10.38
CA LEU A 116 -2.15 12.14 9.13
C LEU A 116 -3.17 12.70 8.11
N GLY A 117 -4.45 12.43 8.33
CA GLY A 117 -5.53 12.75 7.39
C GLY A 117 -5.55 11.76 6.22
N ASP A 118 -5.97 12.19 5.04
CA ASP A 118 -6.07 11.28 3.90
C ASP A 118 -4.75 11.19 3.14
N LEU A 119 -4.30 9.96 2.89
CA LEU A 119 -3.06 9.66 2.16
C LEU A 119 -3.34 8.86 0.88
N VAL A 120 -2.53 9.10 -0.13
CA VAL A 120 -2.52 8.37 -1.40
C VAL A 120 -1.17 7.68 -1.54
N PHE A 121 -1.22 6.40 -1.89
CA PHE A 121 -0.08 5.56 -2.19
C PHE A 121 -0.13 5.13 -3.64
N ASP A 122 1.01 5.18 -4.31
CA ASP A 122 1.22 4.64 -5.64
C ASP A 122 2.40 3.68 -5.58
N ALA A 123 2.29 2.49 -6.14
CA ALA A 123 3.38 1.52 -6.20
C ALA A 123 3.45 0.86 -7.57
N ASN A 124 4.66 0.66 -8.06
CA ASN A 124 4.94 0.03 -9.34
C ASN A 124 6.16 -0.88 -9.24
N ILE A 125 6.00 -2.12 -9.72
CA ILE A 125 7.07 -3.07 -9.95
C ILE A 125 7.16 -3.30 -11.44
N ALA A 126 8.31 -3.00 -12.03
CA ALA A 126 8.56 -3.24 -13.44
C ALA A 126 10.06 -3.45 -13.66
N GLN A 127 10.42 -4.36 -14.57
CA GLN A 127 11.80 -4.59 -14.99
C GLN A 127 12.78 -4.83 -13.82
N GLY A 128 12.32 -5.54 -12.77
CA GLY A 128 13.13 -5.83 -11.58
C GLY A 128 13.40 -4.60 -10.70
N GLN A 129 12.57 -3.56 -10.80
CA GLN A 129 12.63 -2.37 -9.96
C GLN A 129 11.29 -2.16 -9.26
N LEU A 130 11.35 -1.74 -8.00
CA LEU A 130 10.24 -1.27 -7.18
C LEU A 130 10.36 0.25 -7.07
N ASN A 131 9.27 0.94 -7.38
CA ASN A 131 9.08 2.36 -7.08
C ASN A 131 7.75 2.53 -6.37
N ALA A 132 7.73 3.30 -5.28
CA ALA A 132 6.49 3.64 -4.59
C ALA A 132 6.53 5.09 -4.11
N THR A 133 5.37 5.71 -4.01
CA THR A 133 5.20 7.09 -3.53
C THR A 133 4.07 7.10 -2.51
N VAL A 134 4.25 7.88 -1.44
CA VAL A 134 3.16 8.24 -0.52
C VAL A 134 3.10 9.76 -0.40
N LYS A 135 1.89 10.31 -0.47
CA LYS A 135 1.63 11.74 -0.33
C LYS A 135 0.24 11.98 0.26
N PRO A 136 -0.01 13.14 0.88
CA PRO A 136 -1.35 13.59 1.20
C PRO A 136 -2.27 13.60 -0.02
N ALA A 137 -3.55 13.28 0.18
CA ALA A 137 -4.57 13.53 -0.82
C ALA A 137 -4.64 15.04 -1.17
N PRO A 138 -5.09 15.43 -2.38
CA PRO A 138 -5.12 16.84 -2.80
C PRO A 138 -5.86 17.78 -1.85
N ASN A 139 -6.88 17.27 -1.15
CA ASN A 139 -7.68 18.02 -0.19
C ASN A 139 -7.33 17.68 1.27
N ASN A 140 -6.18 17.05 1.51
CA ASN A 140 -5.82 16.65 2.86
C ASN A 140 -5.62 17.89 3.73
N ALA A 141 -6.34 17.92 4.84
CA ALA A 141 -6.26 18.98 5.83
C ALA A 141 -5.54 18.52 7.11
N GLY A 142 -4.69 17.50 6.98
CA GLY A 142 -3.89 16.93 8.05
C GLY A 142 -2.78 17.87 8.57
N PRO A 143 -2.09 17.45 9.65
CA PRO A 143 -0.99 18.21 10.25
C PRO A 143 0.29 18.16 9.42
N LEU A 144 0.36 17.32 8.38
CA LEU A 144 1.55 17.13 7.56
C LEU A 144 1.24 17.22 6.07
N LEU A 145 2.10 17.96 5.37
CA LEU A 145 2.29 17.85 3.93
C LEU A 145 3.59 17.09 3.66
N GLY A 146 3.73 16.57 2.45
CA GLY A 146 4.96 15.90 2.07
C GLY A 146 4.77 14.96 0.90
N GLU A 147 5.89 14.42 0.45
CA GLU A 147 5.92 13.30 -0.48
C GLU A 147 7.13 12.46 -0.12
N LEU A 148 6.94 11.16 0.05
CA LEU A 148 8.03 10.21 0.22
C LEU A 148 8.01 9.23 -0.95
N ASN A 149 9.17 9.07 -1.56
CA ASN A 149 9.44 8.17 -2.65
C ASN A 149 10.35 7.05 -2.16
N LEU A 150 9.99 5.82 -2.48
CA LEU A 150 10.76 4.62 -2.22
C LEU A 150 11.19 4.03 -3.57
N ALA A 151 12.47 3.70 -3.70
CA ALA A 151 13.02 3.08 -4.89
C ALA A 151 14.03 1.98 -4.53
N GLY A 152 14.01 0.88 -5.28
CA GLY A 152 14.96 -0.21 -5.09
C GLY A 152 14.80 -1.37 -6.06
N ALA A 153 15.69 -2.34 -5.97
CA ALA A 153 15.59 -3.57 -6.76
C ALA A 153 14.42 -4.45 -6.29
N TRP A 154 13.83 -5.16 -7.24
CA TRP A 154 12.83 -6.20 -7.01
C TRP A 154 13.33 -7.55 -7.55
N PRO A 155 13.25 -8.66 -6.78
CA PRO A 155 12.80 -8.74 -5.39
C PRO A 155 13.69 -7.96 -4.42
N VAL A 156 13.10 -7.50 -3.31
CA VAL A 156 13.82 -6.72 -2.30
C VAL A 156 14.79 -7.64 -1.56
N THR A 157 16.09 -7.43 -1.77
CA THR A 157 17.19 -8.17 -1.13
C THR A 157 18.11 -7.25 -0.33
N LYS A 158 17.89 -5.94 -0.46
CA LYS A 158 18.60 -4.87 0.23
C LYS A 158 17.59 -3.78 0.55
N ALA A 159 17.89 -2.99 1.57
CA ALA A 159 17.03 -1.89 1.99
C ALA A 159 16.76 -0.91 0.82
N PRO A 160 15.49 -0.72 0.41
CA PRO A 160 15.13 0.29 -0.58
C PRO A 160 15.48 1.68 -0.09
N THR A 161 15.89 2.55 -1.00
CA THR A 161 16.15 3.96 -0.70
C THR A 161 14.83 4.71 -0.53
N VAL A 162 14.76 5.58 0.47
CA VAL A 162 13.64 6.47 0.72
C VAL A 162 14.12 7.91 0.59
N GLN A 163 13.42 8.71 -0.19
CA GLN A 163 13.73 10.12 -0.43
C GLN A 163 12.45 10.95 -0.50
N GLY A 164 12.49 12.19 -0.04
CA GLY A 164 11.35 13.07 -0.15
C GLY A 164 11.41 14.22 0.83
N TYR A 165 10.24 14.73 1.22
CA TYR A 165 10.15 15.76 2.23
C TYR A 165 8.86 15.63 3.03
N VAL A 166 8.90 16.19 4.24
CA VAL A 166 7.74 16.42 5.09
C VAL A 166 7.73 17.87 5.54
N GLN A 167 6.54 18.43 5.71
CA GLN A 167 6.34 19.81 6.11
C GLN A 167 5.15 19.88 7.08
N PRO A 168 5.35 20.35 8.32
CA PRO A 168 4.25 20.57 9.25
C PRO A 168 3.34 21.68 8.74
N THR A 169 2.03 21.51 8.88
CA THR A 169 1.04 22.55 8.58
C THR A 169 0.76 23.42 9.80
N ALA A 170 -0.12 24.41 9.63
CA ALA A 170 -0.63 25.20 10.76
C ALA A 170 -1.34 24.31 11.81
N ARG A 171 -1.87 23.15 11.41
CA ARG A 171 -2.56 22.20 12.28
C ARG A 171 -1.63 21.22 13.00
N ALA A 172 -0.33 21.22 12.67
CA ALA A 172 0.65 20.42 13.40
C ALA A 172 0.72 20.87 14.87
N SER A 173 0.73 19.91 15.80
CA SER A 173 0.99 20.19 17.21
C SER A 173 2.45 20.60 17.42
N ASP A 174 2.73 21.29 18.51
CA ASP A 174 4.11 21.68 18.84
C ASP A 174 4.99 20.46 19.11
N ALA A 175 4.44 19.40 19.72
CA ALA A 175 5.13 18.12 19.90
C ALA A 175 5.53 17.50 18.55
N LEU A 176 4.62 17.50 17.57
CA LEU A 176 4.94 17.01 16.22
C LEU A 176 6.01 17.86 15.54
N ARG A 177 5.92 19.18 15.64
CA ARG A 177 6.97 20.08 15.10
C ARG A 177 8.33 19.81 15.73
N GLN A 178 8.37 19.58 17.04
CA GLN A 178 9.59 19.20 17.75
C GLN A 178 10.13 17.86 17.26
N GLN A 179 9.31 16.83 17.13
CA GLN A 179 9.72 15.53 16.62
C GLN A 179 10.29 15.63 15.19
N LEU A 180 9.63 16.39 14.31
CA LEU A 180 10.10 16.61 12.95
C LEU A 180 11.43 17.38 12.91
N SER A 181 11.65 18.32 13.82
CA SER A 181 12.92 19.04 13.93
C SER A 181 14.11 18.14 14.26
N LEU A 182 13.87 16.96 14.85
CA LEU A 182 14.90 15.95 15.09
C LEU A 182 15.32 15.22 13.81
N LEU A 183 14.45 15.18 12.80
CA LEU A 183 14.75 14.57 11.50
C LEU A 183 15.67 15.45 10.64
N GLY A 184 15.67 16.76 10.89
CA GLY A 184 16.53 17.70 10.19
C GLY A 184 16.05 19.14 10.32
N ARG A 185 16.89 20.07 9.87
CA ARG A 185 16.50 21.48 9.80
C ARG A 185 15.61 21.71 8.57
N PRO A 186 14.45 22.36 8.73
CA PRO A 186 13.64 22.76 7.58
C PRO A 186 14.40 23.75 6.70
N ASP A 187 14.16 23.69 5.40
CA ASP A 187 14.66 24.68 4.44
C ASP A 187 13.89 26.01 4.53
N ALA A 188 14.23 26.96 3.66
CA ALA A 188 13.58 28.28 3.60
C ALA A 188 12.06 28.21 3.32
N SER A 189 11.57 27.10 2.79
CA SER A 189 10.14 26.85 2.53
C SER A 189 9.44 26.05 3.65
N GLY A 190 10.16 25.70 4.72
CA GLY A 190 9.65 24.91 5.83
C GLY A 190 9.68 23.40 5.59
N LYS A 191 10.33 22.92 4.53
CA LYS A 191 10.39 21.49 4.19
C LYS A 191 11.58 20.82 4.86
N ILE A 192 11.33 19.66 5.46
CA ILE A 192 12.35 18.81 6.06
C ILE A 192 12.61 17.69 5.08
N THR A 193 13.83 17.65 4.54
CA THR A 193 14.24 16.63 3.58
C THR A 193 14.41 15.30 4.29
N ILE A 194 13.80 14.25 3.75
CA ILE A 194 13.96 12.88 4.20
C ILE A 194 14.82 12.16 3.18
N GLN A 195 15.93 11.59 3.66
CA GLN A 195 16.81 10.73 2.86
C GLN A 195 17.28 9.59 3.76
N GLY A 196 17.13 8.36 3.29
CA GLY A 196 17.55 7.20 4.04
C GLY A 196 17.22 5.90 3.32
N VAL A 197 17.12 4.83 4.09
CA VAL A 197 16.71 3.52 3.62
C VAL A 197 15.57 3.01 4.47
N LEU A 198 14.65 2.26 3.88
CA LEU A 198 13.59 1.64 4.65
C LEU A 198 14.21 0.57 5.56
N PRO A 199 14.01 0.60 6.89
CA PRO A 199 14.49 -0.46 7.78
C PRO A 199 13.64 -1.73 7.60
N GLY A 200 14.27 -2.90 7.61
CA GLY A 200 13.57 -4.17 7.44
C GLY A 200 14.51 -5.37 7.50
N ARG A 201 13.91 -6.57 7.59
CA ARG A 201 14.62 -7.84 7.36
C ARG A 201 14.49 -8.16 5.86
N TYR A 202 15.61 -8.21 5.16
CA TYR A 202 15.70 -8.40 3.71
C TYR A 202 16.49 -9.66 3.37
#